data_AF-R7XVX5-F1
#
_entry.id   AF-R7XVX5-F1
#
_cell.length_a   1.000
_cell.length_b   1.000
_cell.length_c   1.000
_cell.angle_alpha   90.00
_cell.angle_beta   90.00
_cell.angle_gamma   90.00
#
_symmetry.space_group_name_H-M   'P 1'
#
loop_
_entity.id
_entity.type
_entity.pdbx_description
1 polymer ?
#
loop_
_entity_poly.entity_id
_entity_poly.type
_entity_poly.pdbx_seq_one_letter_code
_entity_poly.pdbx_strand_id
1 'polypeptide(L)'
;MNMTSIRRAAMIAVGTTAAIALGAGSASAHHCFVPMYSLNGPVSDNWFVLSAQDAAADPDIAGFEAACPEAAEAGYAALRAADLPVGLKLFGKMTIGDPKGEERIPSNNGADGKGLEYFGAGSTVPFQMLDTWIGAAAAYTC
;
A
#
# COMPACT_ATOMS: atom_id res chain seq x y z
N MET A 1 14.10 43.28 -3.48
CA MET A 1 13.64 41.95 -3.02
C MET A 1 13.11 41.20 -4.24
N ASN A 2 13.79 40.13 -4.65
CA ASN A 2 13.50 39.40 -5.89
C ASN A 2 12.23 38.53 -5.76
N MET A 3 11.34 38.66 -6.73
CA MET A 3 10.00 38.07 -6.81
C MET A 3 9.97 36.55 -7.05
N THR A 4 11.14 35.90 -7.15
CA THR A 4 11.30 34.48 -7.45
C THR A 4 11.21 33.56 -6.23
N SER A 5 11.37 34.07 -5.00
CA SER A 5 11.38 33.23 -3.79
C SER A 5 9.99 32.97 -3.20
N ILE A 6 8.95 33.66 -3.65
CA ILE A 6 7.60 33.59 -3.04
C ILE A 6 6.77 32.41 -3.59
N ARG A 7 7.10 31.86 -4.76
CA ARG A 7 6.32 30.77 -5.38
C ARG A 7 6.56 29.37 -4.81
N ARG A 8 7.59 29.16 -3.96
CA ARG A 8 7.85 27.84 -3.36
C ARG A 8 7.15 27.61 -2.01
N ALA A 9 6.52 28.61 -1.44
CA ALA A 9 5.85 28.50 -0.13
C ALA A 9 4.36 28.12 -0.21
N ALA A 10 3.80 27.96 -1.41
CA ALA A 10 2.35 27.78 -1.60
C ALA A 10 1.90 26.31 -1.79
N MET A 11 2.80 25.32 -1.73
CA MET A 11 2.47 23.90 -1.92
C MET A 11 2.52 23.11 -0.60
N ILE A 12 1.93 23.64 0.46
CA ILE A 12 1.69 22.91 1.70
C ILE A 12 0.26 23.24 2.14
N ALA A 13 -0.72 22.48 1.63
CA ALA A 13 -2.03 22.22 2.28
C ALA A 13 -3.08 21.74 1.25
N VAL A 14 -3.02 20.45 0.90
CA VAL A 14 -4.20 19.62 0.60
C VAL A 14 -3.81 18.26 1.15
N GLY A 15 -4.34 17.75 2.26
CA GLY A 15 -5.75 17.62 2.61
C GLY A 15 -5.96 16.15 2.95
N THR A 16 -5.29 15.67 4.01
CA THR A 16 -5.31 14.30 4.51
C THR A 16 -6.69 13.99 5.11
N THR A 17 -7.66 13.52 4.31
CA THR A 17 -8.90 12.93 4.84
C THR A 17 -9.69 12.22 3.74
N ALA A 18 -9.39 10.94 3.49
CA ALA A 18 -10.32 10.01 2.83
C ALA A 18 -10.03 8.51 3.13
N ALA A 19 -9.28 8.16 4.18
CA ALA A 19 -8.75 6.80 4.33
C ALA A 19 -9.68 5.77 4.99
N ILE A 20 -10.90 6.13 5.42
CA ILE A 20 -11.66 5.25 6.35
C ILE A 20 -12.80 4.45 5.68
N ALA A 21 -13.24 4.80 4.47
CA ALA A 21 -14.43 4.16 3.88
C ALA A 21 -14.14 3.02 2.88
N LEU A 22 -12.97 3.01 2.22
CA LEU A 22 -12.71 2.10 1.09
C LEU A 22 -12.01 0.79 1.49
N GLY A 23 -11.33 0.75 2.64
CA GLY A 23 -10.54 -0.41 3.06
C GLY A 23 -11.32 -1.62 3.59
N ALA A 24 -12.60 -1.48 3.91
CA ALA A 24 -13.35 -2.55 4.60
C ALA A 24 -13.91 -3.62 3.65
N GLY A 25 -14.16 -3.30 2.38
CA GLY A 25 -14.83 -4.21 1.43
C GLY A 25 -13.87 -5.17 0.73
N SER A 26 -12.80 -4.66 0.12
CA SER A 26 -11.83 -5.45 -0.65
C SER A 26 -10.88 -6.24 0.25
N ALA A 27 -10.53 -5.71 1.44
CA ALA A 27 -9.78 -6.45 2.46
C ALA A 27 -10.55 -7.62 3.09
N SER A 28 -11.87 -7.73 2.86
CA SER A 28 -12.69 -8.83 3.36
C SER A 28 -12.50 -10.14 2.57
N ALA A 29 -12.02 -10.09 1.31
CA ALA A 29 -11.79 -11.29 0.50
C ALA A 29 -10.42 -11.94 0.75
N HIS A 30 -9.43 -11.13 1.17
CA HIS A 30 -8.08 -11.58 1.50
C HIS A 30 -7.81 -11.26 2.97
N HIS A 31 -7.91 -12.26 3.85
CA HIS A 31 -7.74 -12.04 5.29
C HIS A 31 -6.28 -11.77 5.69
N CYS A 32 -5.31 -12.18 4.86
CA CYS A 32 -3.88 -12.03 5.13
C CYS A 32 -3.06 -11.60 3.91
N PHE A 33 -1.90 -11.01 4.19
CA PHE A 33 -0.94 -10.56 3.20
C PHE A 33 0.49 -10.67 3.73
N VAL A 34 1.47 -10.61 2.83
CA VAL A 34 2.88 -10.45 3.17
C VAL A 34 3.38 -9.15 2.54
N PRO A 35 3.91 -8.19 3.33
CA PRO A 35 4.60 -7.02 2.79
C PRO A 35 5.78 -7.43 1.91
N MET A 36 5.84 -6.91 0.69
CA MET A 36 6.91 -7.18 -0.26
C MET A 36 7.78 -5.94 -0.44
N TYR A 37 9.04 -5.99 -0.02
CA TYR A 37 10.04 -4.91 -0.22
C TYR A 37 10.80 -5.01 -1.56
N SER A 38 10.49 -6.05 -2.32
CA SER A 38 10.93 -6.27 -3.70
C SER A 38 9.83 -7.03 -4.42
N LEU A 39 9.61 -6.77 -5.71
CA LEU A 39 8.65 -7.53 -6.51
C LEU A 39 9.19 -8.89 -6.98
N ASN A 40 10.45 -9.21 -6.68
CA ASN A 40 11.09 -10.48 -7.05
C ASN A 40 10.73 -11.64 -6.10
N GLY A 41 9.50 -11.67 -5.59
CA GLY A 41 9.03 -12.69 -4.66
C GLY A 41 8.78 -14.04 -5.34
N PRO A 42 8.81 -15.16 -4.58
CA PRO A 42 8.43 -16.46 -5.13
C PRO A 42 6.98 -16.46 -5.58
N VAL A 43 6.72 -16.93 -6.80
CA VAL A 43 5.37 -17.06 -7.37
C VAL A 43 4.80 -18.43 -7.00
N SER A 44 3.50 -18.51 -6.70
CA SER A 44 2.81 -19.77 -6.45
C SER A 44 1.32 -19.62 -6.76
N ASP A 45 0.65 -20.70 -7.17
CA ASP A 45 -0.76 -20.67 -7.60
C ASP A 45 -1.77 -20.15 -6.55
N ASN A 46 -1.40 -20.15 -5.27
CA ASN A 46 -2.27 -19.69 -4.20
C ASN A 46 -1.98 -18.23 -3.77
N TRP A 47 -0.94 -17.62 -4.30
CA TRP A 47 -0.51 -16.27 -3.93
C TRP A 47 -0.27 -15.43 -5.17
N PHE A 48 -0.91 -14.27 -5.23
CA PHE A 48 -0.62 -13.27 -6.24
C PHE A 48 0.06 -12.06 -5.60
N VAL A 49 0.79 -11.30 -6.41
CA VAL A 49 1.44 -10.07 -5.99
C VAL A 49 0.65 -8.92 -6.57
N LEU A 50 0.30 -7.96 -5.72
CA LEU A 50 -0.29 -6.69 -6.11
C LEU A 50 0.75 -5.61 -5.79
N SER A 51 1.32 -4.96 -6.82
CA SER A 51 2.26 -3.85 -6.58
C SER A 51 1.53 -2.62 -6.03
N ALA A 52 2.26 -1.66 -5.46
CA ALA A 52 1.66 -0.38 -5.04
C ALA A 52 1.00 0.36 -6.21
N GLN A 53 1.61 0.29 -7.41
CA GLN A 53 1.05 0.88 -8.63
C GLN A 53 -0.22 0.14 -9.09
N ASP A 54 -0.23 -1.19 -9.06
CA ASP A 54 -1.41 -1.97 -9.46
C ASP A 54 -2.58 -1.70 -8.49
N ALA A 55 -2.29 -1.66 -7.18
CA ALA A 55 -3.28 -1.30 -6.16
C ALA A 55 -3.79 0.14 -6.32
N ALA A 56 -2.92 1.07 -6.72
CA ALA A 56 -3.33 2.44 -6.99
C ALA A 56 -4.26 2.54 -8.20
N ALA A 57 -3.93 1.84 -9.30
CA ALA A 57 -4.71 1.87 -10.54
C ALA A 57 -6.07 1.15 -10.42
N ASP A 58 -6.19 0.17 -9.51
CA ASP A 58 -7.44 -0.55 -9.30
C ASP A 58 -8.57 0.41 -8.86
N PRO A 59 -9.69 0.50 -9.62
CA PRO A 59 -10.78 1.43 -9.35
C PRO A 59 -11.56 1.12 -8.07
N ASP A 60 -11.54 -0.13 -7.60
CA ASP A 60 -12.20 -0.56 -6.36
C ASP A 60 -11.32 -0.30 -5.12
N ILE A 61 -10.04 0.04 -5.33
CA ILE A 61 -9.09 0.39 -4.27
C ILE A 61 -8.84 1.91 -4.23
N ALA A 62 -8.36 2.50 -5.32
CA ALA A 62 -8.00 3.93 -5.38
C ALA A 62 -8.28 4.62 -6.73
N GLY A 63 -8.23 3.91 -7.86
CA GLY A 63 -8.49 4.47 -9.18
C GLY A 63 -7.53 5.59 -9.61
N PHE A 64 -6.30 5.55 -9.13
CA PHE A 64 -5.23 6.50 -9.42
C PHE A 64 -4.20 5.91 -10.39
N GLU A 65 -4.00 6.58 -11.52
CA GLU A 65 -2.93 6.28 -12.47
C GLU A 65 -1.86 7.37 -12.45
N ALA A 66 -0.59 6.98 -12.41
CA ALA A 66 0.52 7.93 -12.51
C ALA A 66 0.58 8.55 -13.92
N ALA A 67 0.80 9.86 -14.00
CA ALA A 67 0.76 10.60 -15.26
C ALA A 67 1.91 10.27 -16.24
N CYS A 68 3.05 9.80 -15.73
CA CYS A 68 4.20 9.35 -16.51
C CYS A 68 4.99 8.25 -15.76
N PRO A 69 5.86 7.49 -16.46
CA PRO A 69 6.69 6.46 -15.82
C PRO A 69 7.54 7.01 -14.67
N GLU A 70 8.06 8.23 -14.80
CA GLU A 70 8.88 8.88 -13.78
C GLU A 70 8.09 9.20 -12.50
N ALA A 71 6.79 9.49 -12.62
CA ALA A 71 5.90 9.65 -11.47
C ALA A 71 5.70 8.33 -10.72
N ALA A 72 5.56 7.21 -11.45
CA ALA A 72 5.49 5.88 -10.83
C ALA A 72 6.79 5.54 -10.10
N GLU A 73 7.95 5.83 -10.69
CA GLU A 73 9.25 5.65 -10.05
C GLU A 73 9.44 6.55 -8.82
N ALA A 74 8.94 7.79 -8.85
CA ALA A 74 8.93 8.67 -7.68
C ALA A 74 8.11 8.06 -6.53
N GLY A 75 6.96 7.46 -6.84
CA GLY A 75 6.16 6.67 -5.89
C GLY A 75 6.97 5.56 -5.24
N TYR A 76 7.64 4.72 -6.03
CA TYR A 76 8.46 3.62 -5.50
C TYR A 76 9.70 4.11 -4.74
N ALA A 77 10.31 5.22 -5.14
CA ALA A 77 11.41 5.84 -4.40
C ALA A 77 10.96 6.31 -3.01
N ALA A 78 9.75 6.90 -2.89
CA ALA A 78 9.20 7.31 -1.61
C ALA A 78 8.93 6.12 -0.67
N LEU A 79 8.41 5.01 -1.20
CA LEU A 79 8.21 3.79 -0.42
C LEU A 79 9.53 3.26 0.16
N ARG A 80 10.56 3.18 -0.67
CA ARG A 80 11.90 2.74 -0.22
C ARG A 80 12.49 3.70 0.81
N ALA A 81 12.30 5.00 0.64
CA ALA A 81 12.77 6.00 1.61
C ALA A 81 12.03 5.93 2.96
N ALA A 82 10.78 5.49 2.96
CA ALA A 82 9.94 5.32 4.14
C ALA A 82 10.05 3.91 4.78
N ASP A 83 10.89 3.02 4.23
CA ASP A 83 10.97 1.61 4.61
C ASP A 83 9.59 0.92 4.58
N LEU A 84 8.80 1.22 3.54
CA LEU A 84 7.50 0.63 3.26
C LEU A 84 7.61 -0.41 2.14
N PRO A 85 6.72 -1.41 2.11
CA PRO A 85 6.69 -2.39 1.02
C PRO A 85 6.37 -1.71 -0.32
N VAL A 86 6.86 -2.29 -1.42
CA VAL A 86 6.57 -1.89 -2.81
C VAL A 86 5.38 -2.64 -3.41
N GLY A 87 4.82 -3.58 -2.65
CA GLY A 87 3.65 -4.36 -3.01
C GLY A 87 3.24 -5.30 -1.89
N LEU A 88 2.12 -5.98 -2.07
CA LEU A 88 1.62 -6.98 -1.15
C LEU A 88 1.51 -8.31 -1.88
N LYS A 89 1.96 -9.38 -1.22
CA LYS A 89 1.65 -10.73 -1.65
C LYS A 89 0.38 -11.19 -0.94
N LEU A 90 -0.69 -11.38 -1.71
CA LEU A 90 -2.04 -11.66 -1.22
C LEU A 90 -2.36 -13.14 -1.42
N PHE A 91 -2.94 -13.76 -0.39
CA PHE A 91 -3.34 -15.16 -0.47
C PHE A 91 -4.72 -15.27 -1.12
N GLY A 92 -4.79 -15.88 -2.30
CA GLY A 92 -6.01 -15.98 -3.11
C GLY A 92 -7.04 -16.99 -2.59
N LYS A 93 -6.68 -17.80 -1.59
CA LYS A 93 -7.56 -18.79 -0.95
C LYS A 93 -7.67 -18.49 0.52
N MET A 94 -8.84 -18.61 1.13
CA MET A 94 -9.02 -18.46 2.59
C MET A 94 -8.52 -19.69 3.37
N THR A 95 -7.35 -20.26 3.01
CA THR A 95 -6.80 -21.50 3.62
C THR A 95 -5.84 -21.25 4.77
N ILE A 96 -5.45 -20.00 5.02
CA ILE A 96 -4.75 -19.60 6.24
C ILE A 96 -5.85 -19.26 7.25
N GLY A 97 -5.75 -19.81 8.46
CA GLY A 97 -6.85 -19.85 9.43
C GLY A 97 -7.41 -18.46 9.77
N ASP A 98 -8.73 -18.36 9.76
CA ASP A 98 -9.51 -17.20 10.18
C ASP A 98 -9.20 -16.83 11.65
N PRO A 99 -8.67 -15.63 11.93
CA PRO A 99 -8.43 -15.17 13.30
C PRO A 99 -9.71 -14.75 14.03
N LYS A 100 -10.90 -15.20 13.60
CA LYS A 100 -12.12 -15.23 14.44
C LYS A 100 -12.15 -16.37 15.47
N GLY A 101 -11.10 -17.19 15.53
CA GLY A 101 -10.66 -17.78 16.80
C GLY A 101 -11.25 -19.13 17.17
N GLU A 102 -11.07 -20.16 16.34
CA GLU A 102 -11.25 -21.54 16.83
C GLU A 102 -10.01 -22.44 16.75
N GLU A 103 -9.04 -22.30 15.82
CA GLU A 103 -8.02 -23.38 15.71
C GLU A 103 -6.55 -23.04 15.40
N ARG A 104 -6.10 -21.77 15.32
CA ARG A 104 -4.64 -21.53 15.27
C ARG A 104 -4.24 -20.19 15.86
N ILE A 105 -3.41 -20.28 16.90
CA ILE A 105 -2.77 -19.18 17.61
C ILE A 105 -2.23 -18.17 16.59
N PRO A 106 -2.56 -16.86 16.71
CA PRO A 106 -2.01 -15.81 15.86
C PRO A 106 -0.48 -15.89 15.94
N SER A 107 0.19 -15.85 14.79
CA SER A 107 1.63 -15.62 14.78
C SER A 107 1.94 -14.41 15.69
N ASN A 108 2.86 -14.55 16.63
CA ASN A 108 3.32 -13.43 17.46
C ASN A 108 3.98 -12.31 16.62
N ASN A 109 4.17 -12.54 15.31
CA ASN A 109 4.69 -11.58 14.33
C ASN A 109 3.56 -11.01 13.43
N GLY A 110 2.29 -11.06 13.86
CA GLY A 110 1.21 -10.43 13.12
C GLY A 110 1.21 -8.92 13.37
N ALA A 111 1.19 -8.12 12.30
CA ALA A 111 1.06 -6.64 12.31
C ALA A 111 2.29 -5.82 12.75
N ASP A 112 3.51 -6.31 12.54
CA ASP A 112 4.77 -5.60 12.80
C ASP A 112 5.52 -5.12 11.54
N GLY A 113 4.89 -5.21 10.36
CA GLY A 113 5.56 -4.94 9.08
C GLY A 113 6.37 -6.13 8.53
N LYS A 114 6.43 -7.28 9.23
CA LYS A 114 7.34 -8.40 8.90
C LYS A 114 6.59 -9.73 8.82
N GLY A 115 6.65 -10.36 7.66
CA GLY A 115 6.08 -11.69 7.46
C GLY A 115 4.57 -11.64 7.21
N LEU A 116 3.80 -12.54 7.82
CA LEU A 116 2.37 -12.70 7.53
C LEU A 116 1.54 -11.74 8.39
N GLU A 117 0.87 -10.81 7.72
CA GLU A 117 -0.01 -9.81 8.29
C GLU A 117 -1.49 -10.08 7.97
N TYR A 118 -2.38 -9.44 8.73
CA TYR A 118 -3.82 -9.63 8.62
C TYR A 118 -4.52 -8.27 8.54
N PHE A 119 -5.33 -8.07 7.51
CA PHE A 119 -6.11 -6.83 7.37
C PHE A 119 -7.09 -6.63 8.53
N GLY A 120 -7.79 -7.71 8.92
CA GLY A 120 -8.75 -7.70 10.02
C GLY A 120 -8.15 -7.57 11.42
N ALA A 121 -6.82 -7.63 11.56
CA ALA A 121 -6.11 -7.44 12.83
C ALA A 121 -5.60 -6.01 13.04
N GLY A 122 -6.01 -5.05 12.19
CA GLY A 122 -5.68 -3.64 12.35
C GLY A 122 -4.34 -3.21 11.75
N SER A 123 -3.76 -3.99 10.83
CA SER A 123 -2.56 -3.54 10.14
C SER A 123 -2.83 -2.30 9.27
N THR A 124 -1.99 -1.28 9.44
CA THR A 124 -2.03 -0.04 8.67
C THR A 124 -1.12 -0.07 7.45
N VAL A 125 -0.28 -1.10 7.32
CA VAL A 125 0.80 -1.18 6.31
C VAL A 125 0.27 -1.05 4.88
N PRO A 126 -0.83 -1.72 4.46
CA PRO A 126 -1.38 -1.59 3.12
C PRO A 126 -1.78 -0.15 2.78
N PHE A 127 -2.41 0.54 3.73
CA PHE A 127 -2.89 1.91 3.56
C PHE A 127 -1.71 2.89 3.51
N GLN A 128 -0.74 2.73 4.41
CA GLN A 128 0.48 3.56 4.42
C GLN A 128 1.29 3.41 3.13
N MET A 129 1.41 2.19 2.61
CA MET A 129 2.03 1.92 1.31
C MET A 129 1.28 2.68 0.21
N LEU A 130 -0.02 2.49 0.10
CA LEU A 130 -0.82 3.06 -0.98
C LEU A 130 -0.80 4.60 -0.95
N ASP A 131 -1.05 5.20 0.22
CA ASP A 131 -1.06 6.65 0.41
C ASP A 131 0.31 7.28 0.10
N THR A 132 1.39 6.62 0.52
CA THR A 132 2.76 7.12 0.29
C THR A 132 3.12 7.08 -1.20
N TRP A 133 2.77 5.99 -1.89
CA TRP A 133 3.04 5.86 -3.33
C TRP A 133 2.23 6.89 -4.13
N ILE A 134 0.92 6.99 -3.89
CA ILE A 134 0.04 7.95 -4.58
C ILE A 134 0.50 9.38 -4.31
N GLY A 135 0.80 9.72 -3.05
CA GLY A 135 1.22 11.08 -2.68
C GLY A 135 2.49 11.53 -3.41
N ALA A 136 3.49 10.64 -3.49
CA ALA A 136 4.73 10.94 -4.21
C ALA A 136 4.56 10.96 -5.74
N ALA A 137 3.79 10.03 -6.30
CA ALA A 137 3.50 10.00 -7.72
C ALA A 137 2.72 11.24 -8.18
N ALA A 138 1.70 11.66 -7.42
CA ALA A 138 0.90 12.84 -7.71
C ALA A 138 1.69 14.17 -7.58
N ALA A 139 2.73 14.19 -6.74
CA ALA A 139 3.58 15.36 -6.56
C ALA A 139 4.68 15.50 -7.63
N TYR A 140 4.94 14.44 -8.41
CA TYR A 140 5.97 14.46 -9.45
C TYR A 140 5.51 15.26 -10.67
N THR A 141 6.41 16.06 -11.24
CA THR A 141 6.15 16.84 -12.46
C THR A 141 6.77 16.13 -13.66
N CYS A 142 5.90 15.60 -14.52
CA CYS A 142 6.23 15.28 -15.91
C CYS A 142 6.34 16.60 -16.71
#